data_AF-A0A2V8UKQ8-F1
#
_entry.id   AF-A0A2V8UKQ8-F1
#
_cell.length_a   1.000
_cell.length_b   1.000
_cell.length_c   1.000
_cell.angle_alpha   90.00
_cell.angle_beta   90.00
_cell.angle_gamma   90.00
#
_symmetry.space_group_name_H-M   'P 1'
#
loop_
_entity.id
_entity.type
_entity.pdbx_description
1 polymer ?
#
loop_
_entity_poly.entity_id
_entity_poly.type
_entity_poly.pdbx_seq_one_letter_code
_entity_poly.pdbx_strand_id
1 'polypeptide(L)'
;MRADPETGGFEIWILDLPTGILSRLTPHTCEDPQWSPDSRELVYSSDQKGKLDLYRKEVGGGNEELVFESDEDKWAQQWLKDGSLLFENNSGPVNFYRLPLSGERKPVVLLETEVDKDNPRVSPNERWVAYQSQESGQWEVYIASFPSFGERRQVSNGGGCQPRWRRDGKELFYLGLEGKMRSVEVKGGPSLETNAPRILFQTPLRVDALAAAQYVAARDGERFLFGEPVGEVSKPVTIVLNWTAGVKR
;
A
#
# COMPACT_ATOMS: atom_id res chain seq x y z
N MET A 1 1.13 -1.47 11.30
CA MET A 1 -0.18 -1.03 11.86
C MET A 1 -0.68 -2.11 12.80
N ARG A 2 -1.45 -1.73 13.82
CA ARG A 2 -2.08 -2.66 14.77
C ARG A 2 -3.56 -2.34 14.86
N ALA A 3 -4.42 -3.36 14.76
CA ALA A 3 -5.85 -3.17 14.96
C ALA A 3 -6.14 -2.89 16.44
N ASP A 4 -6.95 -1.89 16.70
CA ASP A 4 -7.54 -1.62 18.00
C ASP A 4 -8.84 -2.43 18.12
N PRO A 5 -8.92 -3.41 19.05
CA PRO A 5 -10.10 -4.25 19.20
C PRO A 5 -11.32 -3.50 19.76
N GLU A 6 -11.15 -2.34 20.39
CA GLU A 6 -12.26 -1.58 20.97
C GLU A 6 -12.94 -0.69 19.93
N THR A 7 -12.16 -0.01 19.11
CA THR A 7 -12.68 0.91 18.08
C THR A 7 -12.86 0.24 16.71
N GLY A 8 -12.16 -0.86 16.46
CA GLY A 8 -12.07 -1.49 15.14
C GLY A 8 -11.15 -0.75 14.16
N GLY A 9 -10.53 0.35 14.57
CA GLY A 9 -9.59 1.13 13.76
C GLY A 9 -8.16 0.57 13.79
N PHE A 10 -7.27 1.18 13.01
CA PHE A 10 -5.84 0.86 12.99
C PHE A 10 -5.01 1.95 13.64
N GLU A 11 -3.94 1.56 14.33
CA GLU A 11 -2.97 2.48 14.91
C GLU A 11 -1.59 2.25 14.32
N ILE A 12 -0.78 3.31 14.30
CA ILE A 12 0.62 3.21 13.90
C ILE A 12 1.47 2.96 15.14
N TRP A 13 2.20 1.84 15.08
CA TRP A 13 3.17 1.42 16.07
C TRP A 13 4.53 1.24 15.40
N ILE A 14 5.59 1.56 16.13
CA ILE A 14 6.97 1.38 15.69
C ILE A 14 7.56 0.21 16.48
N LEU A 15 8.09 -0.78 15.76
CA LEU A 15 8.86 -1.88 16.32
C LEU A 15 10.35 -1.61 16.12
N ASP A 16 11.08 -1.43 17.20
CA ASP A 16 12.54 -1.43 17.17
C ASP A 16 13.03 -2.88 17.07
N LEU A 17 13.56 -3.27 15.90
CA LEU A 17 13.97 -4.66 15.65
C LEU A 17 15.11 -5.15 16.57
N PRO A 18 16.15 -4.35 16.89
CA PRO A 18 17.21 -4.79 17.80
C PRO A 18 16.73 -5.08 19.23
N THR A 19 15.85 -4.25 19.77
CA THR A 19 15.39 -4.37 21.17
C THR A 19 14.07 -5.13 21.31
N GLY A 20 13.31 -5.27 20.23
CA GLY A 20 11.95 -5.80 20.23
C GLY A 20 10.92 -4.87 20.89
N ILE A 21 11.30 -3.62 21.19
CA ILE A 21 10.42 -2.66 21.86
C ILE A 21 9.40 -2.13 20.85
N LEU A 22 8.13 -2.20 21.24
CA LEU A 22 7.00 -1.68 20.47
C LEU A 22 6.49 -0.39 21.12
N SER A 23 6.43 0.70 20.36
CA SER A 23 5.94 2.01 20.84
C SER A 23 4.80 2.53 19.97
N ARG A 24 3.77 3.08 20.61
CA ARG A 24 2.60 3.67 19.93
C ARG A 24 2.96 5.06 19.43
N LEU A 25 2.73 5.34 18.14
CA LEU A 25 3.01 6.64 17.54
C LEU A 25 1.78 7.55 17.50
N THR A 26 0.62 6.97 17.24
CA THR A 26 -0.66 7.68 17.07
C THR A 26 -1.72 7.12 18.02
N PRO A 27 -2.49 7.98 18.70
CA PRO A 27 -3.56 7.55 19.60
C PRO A 27 -4.94 7.33 18.93
N HIS A 28 -5.00 7.41 17.61
CA HIS A 28 -6.23 7.45 16.81
C HIS A 28 -6.10 6.61 15.54
N THR A 29 -7.24 6.38 14.87
CA THR A 29 -7.31 5.60 13.64
C THR A 29 -6.47 6.24 12.53
N CYS A 30 -5.58 5.43 11.96
CA CYS A 30 -4.68 5.82 10.90
C CYS A 30 -4.17 4.61 10.10
N GLU A 31 -3.92 4.85 8.83
CA GLU A 31 -3.60 3.84 7.83
C GLU A 31 -2.46 4.26 6.91
N ASP A 32 -1.91 3.29 6.17
CA ASP A 32 -0.86 3.43 5.15
C ASP A 32 0.33 4.35 5.51
N PRO A 33 1.03 4.08 6.64
CA PRO A 33 2.21 4.86 7.00
C PRO A 33 3.35 4.70 5.98
N GLN A 34 3.89 5.83 5.51
CA GLN A 34 5.07 5.88 4.65
C GLN A 34 6.18 6.70 5.31
N TRP A 35 7.37 6.10 5.40
CA TRP A 35 8.56 6.76 5.91
C TRP A 35 9.07 7.82 4.95
N SER A 36 9.50 8.96 5.49
CA SER A 36 10.31 9.91 4.76
C SER A 36 11.65 9.27 4.35
N PRO A 37 12.28 9.72 3.24
CA PRO A 37 13.54 9.14 2.77
C PRO A 37 14.70 9.23 3.78
N ASP A 38 14.67 10.23 4.67
CA ASP A 38 15.65 10.43 5.75
C ASP A 38 15.28 9.70 7.05
N SER A 39 14.17 8.95 7.07
CA SER A 39 13.69 8.15 8.22
C SER A 39 13.36 8.98 9.47
N ARG A 40 13.07 10.28 9.31
CA ARG A 40 12.74 11.18 10.43
C ARG A 40 11.26 11.42 10.59
N GLU A 41 10.47 11.24 9.55
CA GLU A 41 9.05 11.54 9.55
C GLU A 41 8.26 10.36 8.98
N LEU A 42 6.99 10.31 9.35
CA LEU A 42 5.98 9.47 8.75
C LEU A 42 4.89 10.35 8.17
N VAL A 43 4.42 10.00 6.98
CA VAL A 43 3.13 10.44 6.46
C VAL A 43 2.16 9.26 6.52
N TYR A 44 0.89 9.53 6.81
CA TYR A 44 -0.14 8.52 6.94
C TYR A 44 -1.51 9.14 6.69
N SER A 45 -2.51 8.28 6.50
CA SER A 45 -3.90 8.66 6.37
C SER A 45 -4.59 8.58 7.72
N SER A 46 -5.47 9.52 8.06
CA SER A 46 -6.21 9.50 9.33
C SER A 46 -7.60 10.08 9.18
N ASP A 47 -8.57 9.47 9.88
CA ASP A 47 -9.99 9.80 9.83
C ASP A 47 -10.42 10.87 10.87
N GLN A 48 -9.46 11.56 11.50
CA GLN A 48 -9.71 12.52 12.59
C GLN A 48 -10.73 13.61 12.26
N LYS A 49 -10.92 13.94 10.97
CA LYS A 49 -11.91 14.92 10.49
C LYS A 49 -13.14 14.27 9.82
N GLY A 50 -13.38 12.99 10.09
CA GLY A 50 -14.51 12.21 9.60
C GLY A 50 -14.31 11.54 8.22
N LYS A 51 -13.12 11.71 7.63
CA LYS A 51 -12.67 11.13 6.35
C LYS A 51 -11.15 11.03 6.39
N LEU A 52 -10.57 10.17 5.56
CA LEU A 52 -9.12 9.97 5.51
C LEU A 52 -8.44 11.18 4.86
N ASP A 53 -7.81 12.02 5.68
CA ASP A 53 -6.93 13.10 5.24
C ASP A 53 -5.46 12.71 5.47
N LEU A 54 -4.53 13.43 4.82
CA LEU A 54 -3.09 13.12 4.91
C LEU A 54 -2.44 13.91 6.03
N TYR A 55 -1.77 13.21 6.94
CA TYR A 55 -1.09 13.78 8.10
C TYR A 55 0.39 13.39 8.11
N ARG A 56 1.21 14.25 8.72
CA ARG A 56 2.65 14.03 8.90
C ARG A 56 3.05 14.17 10.36
N LYS A 57 4.02 13.36 10.79
CA LYS A 57 4.56 13.41 12.15
C LYS A 57 6.04 13.01 12.21
N GLU A 58 6.83 13.72 13.02
CA GLU A 58 8.21 13.35 13.33
C GLU A 58 8.30 12.11 14.23
N VAL A 59 9.29 11.26 13.95
CA VAL A 59 9.60 10.06 14.72
C VAL A 59 10.50 10.45 15.89
N GLY A 60 9.99 10.29 17.12
CA GLY A 60 10.68 10.68 18.35
C GLY A 60 9.92 11.72 19.20
N GLY A 61 8.79 12.20 18.69
CA GLY A 61 7.98 13.23 19.35
C GLY A 61 7.86 14.45 18.45
N GLY A 62 6.78 15.20 18.62
CA GLY A 62 6.44 16.32 17.73
C GLY A 62 4.94 16.42 17.52
N ASN A 63 4.51 17.60 17.09
CA ASN A 63 3.11 17.82 16.74
C ASN A 63 2.83 17.17 15.39
N GLU A 64 1.64 16.59 15.30
CA GLU A 64 1.08 16.14 14.04
C GLU A 64 0.70 17.37 13.18
N GLU A 65 0.96 17.29 11.88
CA GLU A 65 0.61 18.31 10.89
C GLU A 65 -0.39 17.73 9.88
N LEU A 66 -1.49 18.44 9.64
CA LEU A 66 -2.36 18.18 8.50
C LEU A 66 -1.65 18.63 7.21
N VAL A 67 -1.34 17.69 6.34
CA VAL A 67 -0.60 17.92 5.10
C VAL A 67 -1.53 18.33 3.97
N PHE A 68 -2.63 17.60 3.81
CA PHE A 68 -3.60 17.82 2.74
C PHE A 68 -4.98 17.29 3.11
N GLU A 69 -6.00 18.10 2.84
CA GLU A 69 -7.40 17.76 2.98
C GLU A 69 -8.20 18.15 1.73
N SER A 70 -9.24 17.38 1.42
CA SER A 70 -10.33 17.69 0.48
C SER A 70 -11.49 16.76 0.77
N ASP A 71 -12.64 16.91 0.12
CA ASP A 71 -13.85 16.14 0.44
C ASP A 71 -13.79 14.61 0.20
N GLU A 72 -12.64 14.08 -0.20
CA GLU A 72 -12.44 12.70 -0.64
C GLU A 72 -11.46 11.99 0.29
N ASP A 73 -11.63 10.69 0.52
CA ASP A 73 -10.64 9.89 1.24
C ASP A 73 -9.32 9.84 0.48
N LYS A 74 -8.20 9.87 1.20
CA LYS A 74 -6.85 9.77 0.66
C LYS A 74 -6.02 8.70 1.33
N TRP A 75 -5.25 7.94 0.55
CA TRP A 75 -4.29 6.94 1.03
C TRP A 75 -2.85 7.33 0.65
N ALA A 76 -1.98 7.44 1.65
CA ALA A 76 -0.58 7.76 1.43
C ALA A 76 0.17 6.57 0.82
N GLN A 77 0.79 6.74 -0.35
CA GLN A 77 1.42 5.62 -1.06
C GLN A 77 2.94 5.62 -0.99
N GLN A 78 3.62 6.76 -1.22
CA GLN A 78 5.09 6.82 -1.20
C GLN A 78 5.66 8.25 -1.19
N TRP A 79 6.72 8.47 -0.39
CA TRP A 79 7.58 9.65 -0.55
C TRP A 79 8.47 9.56 -1.79
N LEU A 80 8.48 10.62 -2.59
CA LEU A 80 9.35 10.79 -3.75
C LEU A 80 10.65 11.52 -3.36
N LYS A 81 11.68 11.43 -4.20
CA LYS A 81 13.02 11.97 -3.89
C LYS A 81 13.06 13.49 -3.80
N ASP A 82 12.15 14.15 -4.49
CA ASP A 82 12.02 15.61 -4.44
C ASP A 82 11.30 16.10 -3.17
N GLY A 83 10.87 15.18 -2.29
CA GLY A 83 10.10 15.48 -1.09
C GLY A 83 8.60 15.63 -1.32
N SER A 84 8.10 15.35 -2.53
CA SER A 84 6.66 15.25 -2.78
C SER A 84 6.11 13.87 -2.41
N LEU A 85 4.80 13.79 -2.27
CA LEU A 85 4.09 12.58 -1.89
C LEU A 85 3.27 12.02 -3.05
N LEU A 86 3.45 10.74 -3.35
CA LEU A 86 2.49 9.96 -4.13
C LEU A 86 1.36 9.51 -3.20
N PHE A 87 0.13 9.80 -3.59
CA PHE A 87 -1.06 9.39 -2.86
C PHE A 87 -2.19 8.99 -3.82
N GLU A 88 -3.17 8.29 -3.27
CA GLU A 88 -4.41 7.91 -3.93
C GLU A 88 -5.59 8.63 -3.29
N ASN A 89 -6.65 8.83 -4.06
CA ASN A 89 -7.97 9.17 -3.51
C ASN A 89 -9.05 8.23 -4.03
N ASN A 90 -10.22 8.27 -3.41
CA ASN A 90 -11.40 7.52 -3.86
C ASN A 90 -12.64 8.42 -3.87
N SER A 91 -12.88 9.06 -5.01
CA SER A 91 -14.08 9.86 -5.33
C SER A 91 -14.99 9.16 -6.36
N GLY A 92 -14.76 7.87 -6.58
CA GLY A 92 -15.14 7.13 -7.79
C GLY A 92 -14.05 6.09 -8.10
N PRO A 93 -13.60 5.93 -9.36
CA PRO A 93 -12.38 5.17 -9.64
C PRO A 93 -11.19 5.77 -8.87
N VAL A 94 -10.36 4.92 -8.25
CA VAL A 94 -9.15 5.35 -7.54
C VAL A 94 -8.24 6.11 -8.50
N ASN A 95 -7.76 7.30 -8.12
CA ASN A 95 -6.85 8.11 -8.95
C ASN A 95 -5.49 8.32 -8.27
N PHE A 96 -4.43 8.42 -9.08
CA PHE A 96 -3.06 8.60 -8.57
C PHE A 96 -2.65 10.07 -8.69
N TYR A 97 -2.10 10.62 -7.60
CA TYR A 97 -1.70 12.01 -7.52
C TYR A 97 -0.29 12.17 -6.97
N ARG A 98 0.35 13.27 -7.34
CA ARG A 98 1.55 13.79 -6.70
C ARG A 98 1.21 15.07 -5.95
N LEU A 99 1.59 15.14 -4.68
CA LEU A 99 1.43 16.30 -3.82
C LEU A 99 2.80 16.89 -3.47
N PRO A 100 3.18 18.07 -3.99
CA PRO A 100 4.30 18.83 -3.46
C PRO A 100 4.05 19.19 -1.99
N LEU A 101 5.05 19.01 -1.13
CA LEU A 101 4.92 19.33 0.31
C LEU A 101 5.43 20.74 0.68
N SER A 102 5.96 21.46 -0.31
CA SER A 102 6.39 22.86 -0.20
C SER A 102 5.57 23.77 -1.12
N GLY A 103 5.54 25.07 -0.81
CA GLY A 103 4.81 26.06 -1.61
C GLY A 103 3.30 25.92 -1.44
N GLU A 104 2.54 26.01 -2.54
CA GLU A 104 1.06 26.00 -2.51
C GLU A 104 0.45 24.62 -2.20
N ARG A 105 1.25 23.55 -2.15
CA ARG A 105 0.80 22.16 -1.90
C ARG A 105 -0.43 21.74 -2.74
N LYS A 106 -0.41 22.06 -4.03
CA LYS A 106 -1.47 21.68 -4.98
C LYS A 106 -1.20 20.29 -5.57
N PRO A 107 -2.13 19.32 -5.43
CA PRO A 107 -2.01 18.02 -6.08
C PRO A 107 -1.96 18.14 -7.61
N VAL A 108 -1.18 17.25 -8.22
CA VAL A 108 -1.13 17.04 -9.67
C VAL A 108 -1.62 15.63 -9.96
N VAL A 109 -2.61 15.50 -10.83
CA VAL A 109 -3.09 14.20 -11.32
C VAL A 109 -1.97 13.53 -12.11
N LEU A 110 -1.67 12.27 -11.79
CA LEU A 110 -0.71 11.44 -12.51
C LEU A 110 -1.40 10.42 -13.40
N LEU A 111 -2.46 9.77 -12.91
CA LEU A 111 -3.22 8.80 -13.66
C LEU A 111 -4.69 8.81 -13.23
N GLU A 112 -5.57 9.10 -14.19
CA GLU A 112 -7.02 9.08 -14.05
C GLU A 112 -7.63 8.15 -15.10
N THR A 113 -8.38 7.16 -14.62
CA THR A 113 -8.97 6.09 -15.46
C THR A 113 -10.19 5.51 -14.76
N GLU A 114 -11.17 5.06 -15.53
CA GLU A 114 -12.35 4.34 -15.02
C GLU A 114 -12.02 2.90 -14.54
N VAL A 115 -10.86 2.38 -14.91
CA VAL A 115 -10.41 1.05 -14.50
C VAL A 115 -9.83 1.12 -13.09
N ASP A 116 -10.26 0.19 -12.23
CA ASP A 116 -9.72 0.01 -10.89
C ASP A 116 -8.20 -0.21 -10.92
N LYS A 117 -7.52 0.54 -10.06
CA LYS A 117 -6.07 0.58 -9.91
C LYS A 117 -5.72 0.92 -8.47
N ASP A 118 -4.58 0.44 -8.00
CA ASP A 118 -4.18 0.60 -6.60
C ASP A 118 -2.67 0.38 -6.44
N ASN A 119 -2.14 0.65 -5.25
CA ASN A 119 -0.81 0.32 -4.77
C ASN A 119 0.36 0.75 -5.69
N PRO A 120 0.43 2.01 -6.17
CA PRO A 120 1.51 2.51 -6.98
C PRO A 120 2.80 2.61 -6.18
N ARG A 121 3.89 2.11 -6.73
CA ARG A 121 5.24 2.19 -6.18
C ARG A 121 6.20 2.67 -7.24
N VAL A 122 6.73 3.86 -7.05
CA VAL A 122 7.77 4.46 -7.88
C VAL A 122 9.10 3.77 -7.61
N SER A 123 9.75 3.38 -8.70
CA SER A 123 11.08 2.76 -8.70
C SER A 123 12.14 3.66 -8.06
N PRO A 124 13.23 3.10 -7.51
CA PRO A 124 14.30 3.88 -6.88
C PRO A 124 14.99 4.89 -7.80
N ASN A 125 14.87 4.79 -9.12
CA ASN A 125 15.41 5.76 -10.07
C ASN A 125 14.37 6.76 -10.58
N GLU A 126 13.11 6.65 -10.13
CA GLU A 126 11.95 7.47 -10.52
C GLU A 126 11.68 7.53 -12.02
N ARG A 127 12.12 6.50 -12.77
CA ARG A 127 11.78 6.35 -14.20
C ARG A 127 10.55 5.50 -14.42
N TRP A 128 10.29 4.59 -13.48
CA TRP A 128 9.20 3.62 -13.56
C TRP A 128 8.30 3.70 -12.33
N VAL A 129 7.04 3.32 -12.50
CA VAL A 129 6.08 3.06 -11.44
C VAL A 129 5.46 1.69 -11.68
N ALA A 130 5.42 0.87 -10.64
CA ALA A 130 4.69 -0.39 -10.65
C ALA A 130 3.37 -0.20 -9.90
N TYR A 131 2.29 -0.78 -10.37
CA TYR A 131 0.97 -0.67 -9.75
C TYR A 131 0.11 -1.89 -10.13
N GLN A 132 -0.97 -2.13 -9.40
CA GLN A 132 -1.93 -3.17 -9.77
C GLN A 132 -3.13 -2.53 -10.47
N SER A 133 -3.72 -3.23 -11.45
CA SER A 133 -4.91 -2.76 -12.18
C SER A 133 -5.76 -3.91 -12.69
N GLN A 134 -7.06 -3.66 -12.86
CA GLN A 134 -8.03 -4.59 -13.44
C GLN A 134 -8.22 -4.46 -14.96
N GLU A 135 -7.30 -3.80 -15.67
CA GLU A 135 -7.44 -3.55 -17.11
C GLU A 135 -7.57 -4.83 -17.96
N SER A 136 -7.02 -5.96 -17.50
CA SER A 136 -7.17 -7.27 -18.15
C SER A 136 -8.40 -8.06 -17.71
N GLY A 137 -9.27 -7.50 -16.86
CA GLY A 137 -10.43 -8.16 -16.25
C GLY A 137 -10.15 -8.87 -14.92
N GLN A 138 -8.94 -8.78 -14.39
CA GLN A 138 -8.56 -9.22 -13.04
C GLN A 138 -7.37 -8.38 -12.56
N TRP A 139 -7.08 -8.39 -11.25
CA TRP A 139 -5.89 -7.72 -10.72
C TRP A 139 -4.62 -8.30 -11.33
N GLU A 140 -3.90 -7.48 -12.09
CA GLU A 140 -2.58 -7.77 -12.60
C GLU A 140 -1.62 -6.62 -12.24
N VAL A 141 -0.33 -6.91 -12.18
CA VAL A 141 0.74 -5.94 -11.97
C VAL A 141 1.20 -5.38 -13.31
N TYR A 142 1.27 -4.06 -13.36
CA TYR A 142 1.78 -3.29 -14.48
C TYR A 142 3.00 -2.49 -14.04
N ILE A 143 3.91 -2.24 -14.99
CA ILE A 143 4.95 -1.22 -14.88
C ILE A 143 4.68 -0.18 -15.96
N ALA A 144 4.79 1.11 -15.60
CA ALA A 144 4.69 2.21 -16.53
C ALA A 144 5.80 3.26 -16.34
N SER A 145 6.04 4.08 -17.35
CA SER A 145 6.93 5.24 -17.26
C SER A 145 6.41 6.22 -16.22
N PHE A 146 7.28 6.74 -15.35
CA PHE A 146 6.93 7.73 -14.34
C PHE A 146 7.55 9.08 -14.69
N PRO A 147 6.84 10.22 -14.55
CA PRO A 147 5.47 10.36 -14.02
C PRO A 147 4.36 10.24 -15.08
N SER A 148 4.66 9.97 -16.35
CA SER A 148 3.70 10.11 -17.46
C SER A 148 2.68 8.98 -17.63
N PHE A 149 2.97 7.79 -17.10
CA PHE A 149 2.23 6.54 -17.32
C PHE A 149 2.07 6.14 -18.81
N GLY A 150 2.84 6.74 -19.73
CA GLY A 150 2.69 6.54 -21.17
C GLY A 150 3.23 5.22 -21.72
N GLU A 151 4.50 4.89 -21.46
CA GLU A 151 5.02 3.56 -21.78
C GLU A 151 4.57 2.59 -20.68
N ARG A 152 3.86 1.52 -21.01
CA ARG A 152 3.29 0.60 -20.03
C ARG A 152 3.34 -0.86 -20.48
N ARG A 153 3.52 -1.76 -19.52
CA ARG A 153 3.54 -3.21 -19.74
C ARG A 153 2.93 -3.96 -18.54
N GLN A 154 2.07 -4.93 -18.82
CA GLN A 154 1.69 -5.94 -17.82
C GLN A 154 2.88 -6.89 -17.57
N VAL A 155 3.23 -7.11 -16.31
CA VAL A 155 4.41 -7.91 -15.92
C VAL A 155 4.07 -9.17 -15.13
N SER A 156 2.80 -9.35 -14.75
CA SER A 156 2.28 -10.58 -14.15
C SER A 156 1.48 -11.42 -15.13
N ASN A 157 1.27 -12.69 -14.77
CA ASN A 157 0.39 -13.61 -15.45
C ASN A 157 -0.45 -14.38 -14.42
N GLY A 158 -1.75 -14.54 -14.69
CA GLY A 158 -2.64 -15.28 -13.79
C GLY A 158 -2.95 -14.54 -12.48
N GLY A 159 -2.81 -13.22 -12.49
CA GLY A 159 -3.09 -12.35 -11.36
C GLY A 159 -1.85 -11.84 -10.64
N GLY A 160 -1.96 -10.67 -10.04
CA GLY A 160 -0.96 -10.16 -9.10
C GLY A 160 -1.33 -8.84 -8.44
N CYS A 161 -0.78 -8.60 -7.26
CA CYS A 161 -1.02 -7.42 -6.44
C CYS A 161 0.22 -7.04 -5.60
N GLN A 162 0.13 -5.87 -4.94
CA GLN A 162 1.11 -5.34 -3.99
C GLN A 162 2.56 -5.36 -4.51
N PRO A 163 2.83 -4.69 -5.66
CA PRO A 163 4.17 -4.66 -6.22
C PRO A 163 5.17 -3.92 -5.31
N ARG A 164 6.41 -4.41 -5.21
CA ARG A 164 7.49 -3.80 -4.43
C ARG A 164 8.81 -3.87 -5.20
N TRP A 165 9.42 -2.72 -5.45
CA TRP A 165 10.74 -2.65 -6.07
C TRP A 165 11.83 -3.11 -5.10
N ARG A 166 12.77 -3.91 -5.61
CA ARG A 166 14.07 -4.06 -4.95
C ARG A 166 14.79 -2.70 -4.98
N ARG A 167 15.62 -2.45 -3.96
CA ARG A 167 16.30 -1.15 -3.75
C ARG A 167 17.16 -0.69 -4.93
N ASP A 168 17.69 -1.60 -5.74
CA ASP A 168 18.49 -1.26 -6.92
C ASP A 168 17.64 -0.97 -8.17
N GLY A 169 16.32 -1.16 -8.10
CA GLY A 169 15.38 -0.93 -9.19
C GLY A 169 15.44 -1.94 -10.33
N LYS A 170 16.17 -3.05 -10.18
CA LYS A 170 16.36 -4.06 -11.23
C LYS A 170 15.42 -5.26 -11.12
N GLU A 171 14.71 -5.37 -10.00
CA GLU A 171 13.77 -6.45 -9.76
C GLU A 171 12.54 -5.90 -9.06
N LEU A 172 11.37 -6.39 -9.47
CA LEU A 172 10.08 -6.10 -8.86
C LEU A 172 9.54 -7.39 -8.26
N PHE A 173 9.21 -7.36 -6.98
CA PHE A 173 8.49 -8.43 -6.28
C PHE A 173 6.99 -8.14 -6.29
N TYR A 174 6.16 -9.17 -6.32
CA TYR A 174 4.72 -9.03 -6.17
C TYR A 174 4.08 -10.33 -5.67
N LEU A 175 2.89 -10.23 -5.09
CA LEU A 175 2.08 -11.38 -4.71
C LEU A 175 1.24 -11.82 -5.89
N GLY A 176 1.36 -13.08 -6.31
CA GLY A 176 0.33 -13.71 -7.14
C GLY A 176 -0.94 -13.95 -6.32
N LEU A 177 -2.11 -13.85 -6.95
CA LEU A 177 -3.40 -14.03 -6.27
C LEU A 177 -3.57 -15.45 -5.70
N GLU A 178 -2.79 -16.41 -6.19
CA GLU A 178 -2.68 -17.79 -5.69
C GLU A 178 -1.77 -17.93 -4.44
N GLY A 179 -1.25 -16.83 -3.88
CA GLY A 179 -0.41 -16.86 -2.69
C GLY A 179 1.07 -17.10 -2.94
N LYS A 180 1.53 -17.07 -4.19
CA LYS A 180 2.96 -17.21 -4.50
C LYS A 180 3.66 -15.86 -4.55
N MET A 181 4.82 -15.77 -3.92
CA MET A 181 5.72 -14.64 -4.12
C MET A 181 6.38 -14.79 -5.48
N ARG A 182 6.32 -13.75 -6.29
CA ARG A 182 6.86 -13.73 -7.66
C ARG A 182 7.80 -12.56 -7.83
N SER A 183 8.69 -12.68 -8.81
CA SER A 183 9.54 -11.57 -9.22
C SER A 183 9.62 -11.42 -10.72
N VAL A 184 9.86 -10.20 -11.16
CA VAL A 184 10.18 -9.86 -12.55
C VAL A 184 11.43 -8.98 -12.57
N GLU A 185 12.40 -9.36 -13.40
CA GLU A 185 13.58 -8.53 -13.64
C GLU A 185 13.23 -7.41 -14.62
N VAL A 186 13.64 -6.19 -14.29
CA VAL A 186 13.49 -5.00 -15.12
C VAL A 186 14.85 -4.64 -15.67
N LYS A 187 15.00 -4.74 -16.99
CA LYS A 187 16.27 -4.47 -17.67
C LYS A 187 16.53 -2.97 -17.65
N GLY A 188 17.80 -2.62 -17.46
CA GLY A 188 18.23 -1.23 -17.59
C GLY A 188 18.19 -0.78 -19.05
N GLY A 189 17.72 0.44 -19.30
CA GLY A 189 17.64 0.98 -20.66
C GLY A 189 16.79 2.24 -20.75
N PRO A 190 16.67 2.83 -21.94
CA PRO A 190 15.76 3.94 -22.21
C PRO A 190 14.30 3.50 -22.32
N SER A 191 14.03 2.22 -22.59
CA SER A 191 12.70 1.61 -22.74
C SER A 191 12.39 0.60 -21.63
N LEU A 192 11.11 0.33 -21.42
CA LEU A 192 10.61 -0.65 -20.48
C LEU A 192 10.76 -2.06 -21.02
N GLU A 193 11.83 -2.72 -20.59
CA GLU A 193 12.07 -4.12 -20.88
C GLU A 193 12.08 -4.96 -19.61
N THR A 194 11.43 -6.12 -19.67
CA THR A 194 11.32 -7.05 -18.55
C THR A 194 11.58 -8.48 -19.01
N ASN A 195 12.04 -9.32 -18.08
CA ASN A 195 11.99 -10.77 -18.28
C ASN A 195 10.57 -11.30 -18.00
N ALA A 196 10.34 -12.59 -18.23
CA ALA A 196 9.10 -13.23 -17.79
C ALA A 196 9.07 -13.31 -16.25
N PRO A 197 7.89 -13.19 -15.61
CA PRO A 197 7.79 -13.36 -14.17
C PRO A 197 8.14 -14.79 -13.75
N ARG A 198 8.85 -14.93 -12.63
CA ARG A 198 9.21 -16.21 -12.02
C ARG A 198 8.65 -16.32 -10.62
N ILE A 199 8.37 -17.55 -10.20
CA ILE A 199 7.98 -17.85 -8.82
C ILE A 199 9.25 -17.88 -7.96
N LEU A 200 9.22 -17.21 -6.81
CA LEU A 200 10.27 -17.30 -5.80
C LEU A 200 9.96 -18.41 -4.79
N PHE A 201 8.77 -18.37 -4.18
CA PHE A 201 8.31 -19.36 -3.19
C PHE A 201 6.81 -19.22 -2.91
N GLN A 202 6.23 -20.20 -2.20
CA GLN A 202 4.85 -20.14 -1.69
C GLN A 202 4.81 -19.33 -0.39
N THR A 203 3.91 -18.34 -0.29
CA THR A 203 3.70 -17.58 0.95
C THR A 203 2.65 -18.27 1.83
N PRO A 204 2.64 -18.02 3.16
CA PRO A 204 1.56 -18.45 4.04
C PRO A 204 0.32 -17.55 3.97
N LEU A 205 0.34 -16.49 3.15
CA LEU A 205 -0.70 -15.48 3.12
C LEU A 205 -1.95 -15.98 2.38
N ARG A 206 -3.12 -15.63 2.93
CA ARG A 206 -4.32 -15.44 2.11
C ARG A 206 -4.22 -14.06 1.46
N VAL A 207 -3.94 -14.04 0.17
CA VAL A 207 -3.72 -12.78 -0.57
C VAL A 207 -5.04 -12.02 -0.71
N ASP A 208 -4.98 -10.74 -0.40
CA ASP A 208 -6.06 -9.78 -0.64
C ASP A 208 -5.44 -8.57 -1.36
N ALA A 209 -5.89 -8.34 -2.59
CA ALA A 209 -5.35 -7.27 -3.43
C ALA A 209 -5.64 -5.89 -2.84
N LEU A 210 -6.72 -5.73 -2.07
CA LEU A 210 -7.17 -4.46 -1.51
C LEU A 210 -6.73 -4.27 -0.05
N ALA A 211 -6.10 -5.27 0.55
CA ALA A 211 -5.58 -5.13 1.90
C ALA A 211 -4.34 -4.23 1.92
N ALA A 212 -4.12 -3.60 3.08
CA ALA A 212 -2.84 -2.99 3.40
C ALA A 212 -1.68 -3.98 3.18
N ALA A 213 -0.49 -3.44 2.95
CA ALA A 213 0.71 -4.21 2.61
C ALA A 213 0.89 -5.47 3.48
N GLN A 214 0.74 -6.65 2.88
CA GLN A 214 0.81 -7.93 3.58
C GLN A 214 2.25 -8.43 3.74
N TYR A 215 3.19 -7.82 3.03
CA TYR A 215 4.61 -8.13 3.11
C TYR A 215 5.49 -6.91 2.87
N VAL A 216 6.73 -7.00 3.33
CA VAL A 216 7.83 -6.12 2.93
C VAL A 216 9.05 -6.96 2.54
N ALA A 217 9.81 -6.48 1.55
CA ALA A 217 11.08 -7.08 1.15
C ALA A 217 12.24 -6.31 1.80
N ALA A 218 13.25 -7.04 2.27
CA ALA A 218 14.49 -6.46 2.78
C ALA A 218 15.27 -5.77 1.65
N ARG A 219 16.19 -4.88 2.03
CA ARG A 219 16.98 -4.07 1.07
C ARG A 219 17.79 -4.91 0.08
N ASP A 220 18.24 -6.09 0.51
CA ASP A 220 18.98 -7.06 -0.30
C ASP A 220 18.07 -7.84 -1.28
N GLY A 221 16.76 -7.88 -1.02
CA GLY A 221 15.81 -8.70 -1.76
C GLY A 221 15.88 -10.20 -1.43
N GLU A 222 16.63 -10.58 -0.40
CA GLU A 222 16.83 -11.98 -0.01
C GLU A 222 15.95 -12.40 1.17
N ARG A 223 15.39 -11.43 1.89
CA ARG A 223 14.51 -11.66 3.04
C ARG A 223 13.18 -10.96 2.85
N PHE A 224 12.12 -11.61 3.31
CA PHE A 224 10.75 -11.11 3.26
C PHE A 224 10.13 -11.23 4.65
N LEU A 225 9.42 -10.19 5.06
CA LEU A 225 8.62 -10.20 6.28
C LEU A 225 7.14 -10.22 5.89
N PHE A 226 6.38 -11.12 6.52
CA PHE A 226 4.94 -11.27 6.31
C PHE A 226 4.22 -10.98 7.62
N GLY A 227 3.04 -10.35 7.53
CA GLY A 227 2.11 -10.34 8.65
C GLY A 227 1.42 -11.69 8.76
N GLU A 228 1.76 -12.49 9.78
CA GLU A 228 1.04 -13.74 10.05
C GLU A 228 -0.13 -13.47 11.00
N PRO A 229 -1.37 -13.82 10.63
CA PRO A 229 -2.49 -13.71 11.56
C PRO A 229 -2.29 -14.69 12.72
N VAL A 230 -2.12 -14.16 13.93
CA VAL A 230 -2.04 -14.97 15.14
C VAL A 230 -3.46 -15.34 15.59
N GLY A 231 -3.94 -16.50 15.13
CA GLY A 231 -5.19 -17.13 15.57
C GLY A 231 -6.32 -17.11 14.54
N GLU A 232 -7.10 -18.20 14.48
CA GLU A 232 -8.41 -18.21 13.81
C GLU A 232 -9.34 -17.27 14.58
N VAL A 233 -9.67 -16.11 14.02
CA VAL A 233 -10.86 -15.38 14.47
C VAL A 233 -12.08 -16.07 13.85
N SER A 234 -12.35 -17.31 14.24
CA SER A 234 -13.69 -17.86 14.08
C SER A 234 -14.53 -17.25 15.19
N LYS A 235 -15.15 -16.08 14.92
CA LYS A 235 -16.33 -15.72 15.70
C LYS A 235 -17.36 -16.82 15.40
N PRO A 236 -17.84 -17.59 16.39
CA PRO A 236 -18.81 -18.64 16.11
C PRO A 236 -20.06 -17.98 15.51
N VAL A 237 -20.36 -18.32 14.26
CA VAL A 237 -21.63 -17.94 13.64
C VAL A 237 -22.71 -18.79 14.33
N THR A 238 -23.52 -18.14 15.15
CA THR A 238 -24.72 -18.79 15.69
C THR A 238 -25.81 -18.72 14.63
N ILE A 239 -26.01 -19.82 13.91
CA ILE A 239 -27.16 -19.97 13.01
C ILE A 239 -28.35 -20.39 13.86
N VAL A 240 -29.30 -19.48 14.09
CA VAL A 240 -30.59 -19.83 14.69
C VAL A 240 -31.51 -20.36 13.60
N LEU A 241 -31.60 -21.68 13.49
CA LEU A 241 -32.63 -22.35 12.69
C LEU A 241 -33.92 -22.41 13.53
N ASN A 242 -35.08 -22.19 12.91
CA ASN A 242 -36.42 -22.17 13.56
C ASN A 242 -36.66 -21.04 14.58
N TRP A 243 -36.22 -19.81 14.28
CA TRP A 243 -36.44 -18.64 15.15
C TRP A 243 -37.92 -18.35 15.48
N THR A 244 -38.86 -18.82 14.66
CA THR A 244 -40.30 -18.66 14.89
C THR A 244 -40.85 -19.50 16.05
N ALA A 245 -40.14 -20.52 16.52
CA ALA A 245 -40.57 -21.33 17.67
C ALA A 245 -40.40 -20.61 19.02
N GLY A 246 -39.60 -19.53 19.06
CA GLY A 246 -39.35 -18.73 20.26
C GLY A 246 -40.30 -17.54 20.45
N VAL A 247 -41.09 -17.18 19.44
CA VAL A 247 -42.05 -16.08 19.52
C VAL A 247 -43.39 -16.62 20.03
N LYS A 248 -43.52 -16.75 21.36
CA LYS A 248 -44.84 -16.86 21.97
C LYS A 248 -45.55 -15.51 21.82
N ARG A 249 -46.77 -15.53 21.28
CA ARG A 249 -47.67 -14.37 21.13
C ARG A 249 -48.03 -13.75 22.46
#